data_AF-A0A2I0VCW5-F1
#
_entry.id   AF-A0A2I0VCW5-F1
#
_cell.length_a   1.000
_cell.length_b   1.000
_cell.length_c   1.000
_cell.angle_alpha   90.00
_cell.angle_beta   90.00
_cell.angle_gamma   90.00
#
_symmetry.space_group_name_H-M   'P 1'
#
loop_
_entity.id
_entity.type
_entity.pdbx_description
1 polymer ?
#
loop_
_entity_poly.entity_id
_entity_poly.type
_entity_poly.pdbx_seq_one_letter_code
_entity_poly.pdbx_strand_id
1 'polypeptide(L)'
;MELGYLLAFAATVVTLAAAGWVGWSAAEWLWFQPRRLERKLRAQGIRGSRYRLLYGDLKEIGNLVGEARRKPLPLSHRIVDRVVPHFTRTVDLYGGLISSAF
;
A
#
# COMPACT_ATOMS: atom_id res chain seq x y z
N MET A 1 6.83 -25.05 -45.25
CA MET A 1 6.31 -23.68 -45.12
C MET A 1 5.06 -23.67 -44.24
N GLU A 2 3.99 -24.37 -44.59
CA GLU A 2 2.71 -24.46 -43.84
C GLU A 2 2.83 -24.80 -42.34
N LEU A 3 3.60 -25.85 -41.99
CA LEU A 3 3.70 -26.34 -40.59
C LEU A 3 4.34 -25.30 -39.64
N GLY A 4 5.28 -24.49 -40.14
CA GLY A 4 5.94 -23.46 -39.34
C GLY A 4 5.01 -22.31 -38.98
N TYR A 5 4.11 -21.92 -39.90
CA TYR A 5 3.10 -20.90 -39.64
C TYR A 5 2.06 -21.36 -38.63
N LEU A 6 1.62 -22.61 -38.69
CA LEU A 6 0.67 -23.17 -37.73
C LEU A 6 1.24 -23.23 -36.31
N LEU A 7 2.52 -23.62 -36.16
CA LEU A 7 3.21 -23.61 -34.87
C LEU A 7 3.38 -22.19 -34.33
N ALA A 8 3.74 -21.23 -35.19
CA ALA A 8 3.84 -19.82 -34.81
C ALA A 8 2.49 -19.25 -34.37
N PHE A 9 1.41 -19.58 -35.09
CA PHE A 9 0.04 -19.17 -34.74
C PHE A 9 -0.42 -19.78 -33.41
N ALA A 10 -0.13 -21.06 -33.16
CA ALA A 10 -0.45 -21.68 -31.88
C ALA A 10 0.31 -21.01 -30.72
N ALA A 11 1.59 -20.69 -30.91
CA ALA A 11 2.41 -20.03 -29.90
C ALA A 11 1.88 -18.62 -29.55
N THR A 12 1.43 -17.84 -30.54
CA THR A 12 0.84 -16.51 -30.30
C THR A 12 -0.48 -16.59 -29.55
N VAL A 13 -1.34 -17.55 -29.88
CA VAL A 13 -2.61 -17.76 -29.16
C VAL A 13 -2.35 -18.13 -27.70
N VAL A 14 -1.38 -19.01 -27.43
CA VAL A 14 -1.01 -19.41 -26.05
C VAL A 14 -0.47 -18.23 -25.25
N THR A 15 0.37 -17.38 -25.85
CA THR A 15 0.89 -16.19 -25.17
C THR A 15 -0.20 -15.18 -24.86
N LEU A 16 -1.15 -14.95 -25.77
CA LEU A 16 -2.29 -14.06 -25.53
C LEU A 16 -3.20 -14.58 -24.43
N ALA A 17 -3.49 -15.89 -24.43
CA ALA A 17 -4.29 -16.52 -23.38
C ALA A 17 -3.60 -16.43 -22.01
N ALA A 18 -2.29 -16.70 -21.95
CA ALA A 18 -1.51 -16.58 -20.72
C ALA A 18 -1.49 -15.14 -20.20
N ALA A 19 -1.30 -14.14 -21.08
CA ALA A 19 -1.33 -12.73 -20.70
C ALA A 19 -2.69 -12.31 -20.12
N GLY A 20 -3.79 -12.77 -20.72
CA GLY A 20 -5.14 -12.53 -20.21
C GLY A 20 -5.38 -13.17 -18.84
N TRP A 21 -4.95 -14.42 -18.65
CA TRP A 21 -5.06 -15.13 -17.37
C TRP A 21 -4.26 -14.45 -16.26
N VAL A 22 -3.02 -14.04 -16.55
CA VAL A 22 -2.17 -13.31 -15.61
C VAL A 22 -2.80 -11.97 -15.25
N GLY A 23 -3.32 -11.24 -16.23
CA GLY A 23 -4.02 -9.96 -15.99
C GLY A 23 -5.22 -10.12 -15.07
N TRP A 24 -6.07 -11.12 -15.31
CA TRP A 24 -7.22 -11.43 -14.47
C TRP A 24 -6.81 -11.83 -13.05
N SER A 25 -5.84 -12.73 -12.93
CA SER A 25 -5.32 -13.21 -11.64
C SER A 25 -4.70 -12.07 -10.83
N ALA A 26 -3.96 -11.17 -11.47
CA ALA A 26 -3.39 -10.00 -10.84
C ALA A 26 -4.48 -9.02 -10.36
N ALA A 27 -5.53 -8.79 -11.15
CA ALA A 27 -6.65 -7.95 -10.76
C ALA A 27 -7.39 -8.53 -9.54
N GLU A 28 -7.62 -9.84 -9.54
CA GLU A 28 -8.23 -10.54 -8.41
C GLU A 28 -7.35 -10.42 -7.15
N TRP A 29 -6.06 -10.74 -7.27
CA TRP A 29 -5.12 -10.66 -6.17
C TRP A 29 -5.00 -9.25 -5.58
N LEU A 30 -4.87 -8.24 -6.44
CA LEU A 30 -4.77 -6.83 -6.07
C LEU A 30 -6.03 -6.31 -5.37
N TRP A 31 -7.19 -6.95 -5.57
CA TRP A 31 -8.44 -6.57 -4.91
C TRP A 31 -8.72 -7.38 -3.63
N PHE A 32 -8.57 -8.71 -3.69
CA PHE A 32 -9.00 -9.60 -2.60
C PHE A 32 -7.99 -9.73 -1.49
N GLN A 33 -6.69 -9.84 -1.81
CA GLN A 33 -5.66 -10.04 -0.80
C GLN A 33 -5.55 -8.86 0.19
N PRO A 34 -5.49 -7.58 -0.23
CA PRO A 34 -5.38 -6.48 0.71
C PRO A 34 -6.64 -6.35 1.57
N ARG A 35 -7.83 -6.60 1.02
CA ARG A 35 -9.08 -6.60 1.79
C ARG A 35 -9.14 -7.71 2.84
N ARG A 36 -8.61 -8.90 2.52
CA ARG A 36 -8.52 -10.00 3.49
C ARG A 36 -7.53 -9.66 4.61
N LEU A 37 -6.39 -9.05 4.29
CA LEU A 37 -5.43 -8.59 5.28
C LEU A 37 -6.02 -7.50 6.18
N GLU A 38 -6.68 -6.49 5.61
CA GLU A 38 -7.36 -5.41 6.34
C GLU A 38 -8.38 -5.97 7.35
N ARG A 39 -9.19 -6.96 6.96
CA ARG A 39 -10.14 -7.61 7.88
C ARG A 39 -9.43 -8.34 9.01
N LYS A 40 -8.34 -9.06 8.73
CA LYS A 40 -7.56 -9.77 9.76
C LYS A 40 -6.95 -8.80 10.77
N LEU A 41 -6.34 -7.71 10.29
CA LEU A 41 -5.77 -6.67 11.16
C LEU A 41 -6.84 -6.01 12.03
N ARG A 42 -8.00 -5.69 11.46
CA ARG A 42 -9.13 -5.15 12.22
C ARG A 42 -9.68 -6.13 13.25
N ALA A 43 -9.74 -7.42 12.93
CA ALA A 43 -10.15 -8.45 13.88
C ALA A 43 -9.15 -8.58 15.06
N GLN A 44 -7.87 -8.26 14.84
CA GLN A 44 -6.87 -8.17 15.90
C GLN A 44 -6.94 -6.86 16.71
N GLY A 45 -7.92 -5.99 16.44
CA GLY A 45 -8.05 -4.68 17.09
C GLY A 45 -7.13 -3.60 16.52
N ILE A 46 -6.32 -3.92 15.50
CA ILE A 46 -5.46 -2.97 14.82
C ILE A 46 -6.32 -2.11 13.90
N ARG A 47 -6.60 -0.88 14.33
CA ARG A 47 -7.26 0.14 13.51
C ARG A 47 -6.18 0.88 12.71
N GLY A 48 -6.40 0.97 11.39
CA GLY A 48 -5.52 1.67 10.46
C GLY A 48 -6.30 2.21 9.28
N SER A 49 -5.58 2.84 8.34
CA SER A 49 -6.16 3.37 7.10
C SER A 49 -6.79 2.26 6.25
N ARG A 50 -7.75 2.65 5.40
CA ARG A 50 -8.35 1.74 4.41
C ARG A 50 -7.37 1.50 3.27
N TYR A 51 -7.39 0.31 2.69
CA TYR A 51 -6.57 0.04 1.51
C TYR A 51 -6.90 1.00 0.35
N ARG A 52 -5.86 1.59 -0.26
CA ARG A 52 -5.90 2.41 -1.48
C ARG A 52 -4.94 1.83 -2.50
N LEU A 53 -5.42 1.62 -3.73
CA LEU A 53 -4.67 0.95 -4.80
C LEU A 53 -3.37 1.70 -5.15
N LEU A 54 -2.29 0.95 -5.39
CA LEU A 54 -0.96 1.39 -5.87
C LEU A 54 -0.15 2.30 -4.93
N TYR A 55 -0.74 3.39 -4.45
CA TYR A 55 -0.02 4.42 -3.71
C TYR A 55 -0.31 4.41 -2.20
N GLY A 56 -1.35 3.72 -1.76
CA GLY A 56 -1.71 3.67 -0.33
C GLY A 56 -1.77 5.07 0.28
N ASP A 57 -0.93 5.28 1.29
CA ASP A 57 -0.79 6.56 2.01
C ASP A 57 0.51 7.32 1.67
N LEU A 58 1.27 6.90 0.64
CA LEU A 58 2.56 7.53 0.29
C LEU A 58 2.42 9.03 0.02
N LYS A 59 1.33 9.44 -0.66
CA LYS A 59 1.06 10.85 -0.94
C LYS A 59 0.83 11.65 0.36
N GLU A 60 0.08 11.07 1.29
CA GLU A 60 -0.21 11.70 2.57
C GLU A 60 1.05 11.79 3.45
N ILE A 61 1.86 10.74 3.46
CA ILE A 61 3.17 10.73 4.12
C ILE A 61 4.08 11.81 3.53
N GLY A 62 4.15 11.91 2.19
CA GLY A 62 4.95 12.93 1.50
C GLY A 62 4.52 14.35 1.85
N ASN A 63 3.22 14.61 1.92
CA ASN A 63 2.68 15.90 2.34
C ASN A 63 3.06 16.22 3.79
N LEU A 64 2.88 15.27 4.72
CA LEU A 64 3.24 15.44 6.12
C LEU A 64 4.73 15.72 6.30
N VAL A 65 5.60 15.01 5.57
CA VAL A 65 7.05 15.25 5.57
C VAL A 65 7.37 16.63 4.99
N GLY A 66 6.71 17.03 3.90
CA GLY A 66 6.86 18.36 3.32
C GLY A 66 6.48 19.48 4.28
N GLU A 67 5.32 19.37 4.94
CA GLU A 67 4.85 20.30 5.96
C GLU A 67 5.79 20.38 7.16
N ALA A 68 6.24 19.23 7.66
CA ALA A 68 7.21 19.15 8.76
C ALA A 68 8.53 19.85 8.43
N ARG A 69 9.04 19.69 7.20
CA ARG A 69 10.28 20.33 6.73
C ARG A 69 10.15 21.84 6.56
N ARG A 70 8.98 22.34 6.19
CA ARG A 70 8.70 23.79 6.03
C ARG A 70 8.73 24.55 7.36
N LYS A 71 8.38 23.89 8.46
CA LYS A 71 8.46 24.49 9.80
C LYS A 71 9.93 24.72 10.18
N PRO A 72 10.27 25.70 11.02
CA PRO A 72 11.62 25.82 11.58
C PRO A 72 12.02 24.54 12.35
N LEU A 73 13.31 24.23 12.39
CA LEU A 73 13.82 23.12 13.19
C LEU A 73 13.65 23.48 14.68
N PRO A 74 12.93 22.67 15.48
CA PRO A 74 12.84 22.93 16.92
C PRO A 74 14.21 22.74 17.57
N LEU A 75 14.62 23.67 18.43
CA LEU A 75 15.81 23.56 19.28
C LEU A 75 15.54 22.70 20.52
N SER A 76 14.86 21.57 20.34
CA SER A 76 14.49 20.65 21.40
C SER A 76 14.72 19.20 20.98
N HIS A 77 14.77 18.29 21.94
CA HIS A 77 14.89 16.86 21.67
C HIS A 77 13.64 16.25 21.00
N ARG A 78 12.54 17.00 20.86
CA ARG A 78 11.30 16.55 20.19
C ARG A 78 11.40 16.71 18.67
N ILE A 79 12.32 15.95 18.06
CA ILE A 79 12.58 15.98 16.62
C ILE A 79 11.75 14.95 15.84
N VAL A 80 11.16 13.97 16.53
CA VAL A 80 10.40 12.86 15.92
C VAL A 80 9.28 13.37 15.01
N ASP A 81 8.54 14.39 15.45
CA ASP A 81 7.44 14.99 14.69
C ASP A 81 7.90 15.64 13.38
N ARG A 82 9.19 15.97 13.27
CA ARG A 82 9.78 16.51 12.05
C ARG A 82 10.28 15.40 11.11
N VAL A 83 10.92 14.37 11.68
CA VAL A 83 11.59 13.30 10.92
C VAL A 83 10.58 12.27 10.42
N VAL A 84 9.62 11.91 11.28
CA VAL A 84 8.62 10.86 11.03
C VAL A 84 7.21 11.36 11.40
N PRO A 85 6.73 12.47 10.79
CA PRO A 85 5.44 13.09 11.16
C PRO A 85 4.23 12.17 11.01
N HIS A 86 4.30 11.22 10.08
CA HIS A 86 3.25 10.23 9.85
C HIS A 86 3.11 9.23 11.01
N PHE A 87 4.19 8.94 11.73
CA PHE A 87 4.13 8.04 12.89
C PHE A 87 3.44 8.74 14.07
N THR A 88 3.84 9.97 14.40
CA THR A 88 3.16 10.79 15.42
C THR A 88 1.66 10.88 15.12
N ARG A 89 1.29 11.21 13.87
CA ARG A 89 -0.11 11.27 13.45
C ARG A 89 -0.85 9.94 13.59
N THR A 90 -0.19 8.82 13.31
CA THR A 90 -0.79 7.48 13.45
C THR A 90 -1.03 7.14 14.92
N VAL A 91 -0.09 7.49 15.81
CA VAL A 91 -0.25 7.33 17.26
C VAL A 91 -1.39 8.22 17.78
N ASP A 92 -1.50 9.46 17.31
CA ASP A 92 -2.61 10.33 17.72
C ASP A 92 -3.98 9.79 17.28
N LEU A 93 -4.07 9.22 16.07
CA LEU A 93 -5.32 8.73 15.50
C LEU A 93 -5.74 7.34 16.02
N TYR A 94 -4.77 6.45 16.24
CA TYR A 94 -5.04 5.03 16.53
C TYR A 94 -4.41 4.55 17.84
N GLY A 95 -3.45 5.30 18.39
CA GLY A 95 -2.68 4.97 19.60
C GLY A 95 -3.34 5.36 20.93
N GLY A 96 -4.55 5.92 20.93
CA GLY A 96 -5.32 6.22 22.14
C GLY A 96 -5.60 5.00 23.05
N LEU A 97 -5.30 3.78 22.59
CA LEU A 97 -5.32 2.55 23.39
C LEU A 97 -4.02 2.29 24.18
N ILE A 98 -2.91 2.95 23.86
CA ILE A 98 -1.60 2.75 24.51
C ILE A 98 -1.28 3.92 25.47
N SER A 99 -1.76 5.12 25.16
CA SER A 99 -1.52 6.31 26.01
C SER A 99 -2.31 6.33 27.32
N SER A 100 -3.31 5.46 27.50
CA SER A 100 -4.06 5.32 28.76
C SER A 100 -3.51 4.24 29.69
N ALA A 101 -2.46 3.52 29.26
CA ALA A 101 -1.85 2.41 29.99
C ALA A 101 -0.45 2.72 30.55
N PHE A 102 0.04 3.95 30.38
CA PHE A 102 1.33 4.43 30.91
C PHE A 102 1.18 5.85 31.46
#